data_AF-A0AAW4XRC4-F1
#
_entry.id   AF-A0AAW4XRC4-F1
#
_cell.length_a   1.000
_cell.length_b   1.000
_cell.length_c   1.000
_cell.angle_alpha   90.00
_cell.angle_beta   90.00
_cell.angle_gamma   90.00
#
_symmetry.space_group_name_H-M   'P 1'
#
loop_
_entity.id
_entity.type
_entity.pdbx_description
1 polymer ?
#
loop_
_entity_poly.entity_id
_entity_poly.type
_entity_poly.pdbx_seq_one_letter_code
_entity_poly.pdbx_strand_id
1 'polypeptide(L)'
;WRVERHPRFLADTTGDGRADIVGFGDAGVYVSRAQADGSFGPVTRVVADFGYVAGGWRVERHPRFLADTTGDGRADIVGFGDAGV
;
A
#
# COMPACT_ATOMS: atom_id res chain seq x y z
N TRP A 1 -13.19 4.74 -4.04
CA TRP A 1 -12.18 3.92 -4.74
C TRP A 1 -12.47 3.89 -6.23
N ARG A 2 -11.44 4.11 -7.04
CA ARG A 2 -11.48 4.26 -8.51
C ARG A 2 -10.14 3.81 -9.07
N VAL A 3 -10.14 3.03 -10.15
CA VAL A 3 -8.91 2.38 -10.67
C VAL A 3 -7.86 3.41 -11.08
N GLU A 4 -8.30 4.52 -11.67
CA GLU A 4 -7.47 5.62 -12.14
C GLU A 4 -6.93 6.53 -11.03
N ARG A 5 -7.30 6.29 -9.77
CA ARG A 5 -6.82 7.08 -8.62
C ARG A 5 -6.21 6.24 -7.51
N HIS A 6 -6.72 5.02 -7.34
CA HIS A 6 -6.52 4.22 -6.14
C HIS A 6 -5.96 2.83 -6.46
N PRO A 7 -4.64 2.73 -6.65
CA PRO A 7 -3.95 1.44 -6.74
C PRO A 7 -4.25 0.56 -5.54
N ARG A 8 -4.40 -0.74 -5.81
CA ARG A 8 -4.68 -1.78 -4.81
C ARG A 8 -3.82 -2.99 -5.11
N PHE A 9 -3.25 -3.56 -4.08
CA PHE A 9 -2.28 -4.64 -4.18
C PHE A 9 -2.55 -5.69 -3.11
N LEU A 10 -1.94 -6.86 -3.32
CA LEU A 10 -1.79 -7.90 -2.33
C LEU A 10 -0.29 -8.05 -2.04
N ALA A 11 0.12 -7.95 -0.77
CA ALA A 11 1.51 -8.12 -0.35
C ALA A 11 1.57 -8.53 1.12
N ASP A 12 2.56 -9.33 1.51
CA ASP A 12 2.78 -9.67 2.92
C ASP A 12 3.41 -8.47 3.65
N THR A 13 2.66 -7.82 4.54
CA THR A 13 3.15 -6.68 5.34
C THR A 13 3.49 -7.07 6.78
N THR A 14 3.29 -8.35 7.13
CA THR A 14 3.48 -8.88 8.50
C THR A 14 4.60 -9.90 8.59
N GLY A 15 5.14 -10.37 7.47
CA GLY A 15 6.22 -11.36 7.37
C GLY A 15 5.77 -12.76 7.77
N ASP A 16 4.47 -13.05 7.68
CA ASP A 16 3.88 -14.33 8.08
C ASP A 16 3.51 -15.25 6.89
N GLY A 17 3.92 -14.85 5.69
CA GLY A 17 3.71 -15.58 4.45
C GLY A 17 2.32 -15.41 3.83
N ARG A 18 1.44 -14.57 4.40
CA ARG A 18 0.11 -14.30 3.85
C ARG A 18 0.04 -12.92 3.22
N ALA A 19 -0.63 -12.82 2.09
CA ALA A 19 -0.79 -11.53 1.42
C ALA A 19 -1.93 -10.71 2.06
N ASP A 20 -1.58 -9.54 2.59
CA ASP A 20 -2.50 -8.53 3.10
C ASP A 20 -3.09 -7.70 1.94
N ILE A 21 -4.23 -7.05 2.17
CA ILE A 21 -4.77 -6.05 1.23
C ILE A 21 -4.15 -4.70 1.53
N VAL A 22 -3.52 -4.10 0.51
CA VAL A 22 -2.95 -2.75 0.57
C VAL A 22 -3.65 -1.85 -0.44
N GLY A 23 -4.16 -0.71 0.03
CA GLY A 23 -4.88 0.26 -0.78
C GLY A 23 -4.33 1.67 -0.64
N PHE A 24 -3.98 2.28 -1.76
CA PHE A 24 -3.60 3.69 -1.85
C PHE A 24 -4.87 4.53 -2.05
N GLY A 25 -5.37 5.14 -0.97
CA GLY A 25 -6.62 5.88 -0.90
C GLY A 25 -6.48 7.37 -1.25
N ASP A 26 -7.53 8.16 -0.99
CA ASP A 26 -7.43 9.62 -1.07
C ASP A 26 -6.51 10.17 0.04
N ALA A 27 -6.73 9.73 1.27
CA ALA A 27 -6.09 10.29 2.47
C ALA A 27 -4.87 9.50 2.98
N GLY A 28 -4.36 8.54 2.21
CA GLY A 28 -3.14 7.80 2.53
C GLY A 28 -3.20 6.32 2.16
N VAL A 29 -2.29 5.52 2.75
CA VAL A 29 -2.23 4.06 2.55
C VAL A 29 -2.99 3.34 3.64
N TYR A 30 -3.80 2.37 3.22
CA TYR A 30 -4.62 1.55 4.08
C TYR A 30 -4.23 0.08 3.95
N VAL A 31 -4.22 -0.64 5.06
CA VAL A 31 -3.95 -2.07 5.11
C VAL A 31 -5.07 -2.79 5.83
N SER A 32 -5.46 -3.95 5.30
CA SER A 32 -6.31 -4.93 5.97
C SER A 32 -5.56 -6.25 5.99
N ARG A 33 -5.21 -6.71 7.20
CA ARG A 33 -4.28 -7.83 7.41
C ARG A 33 -4.95 -9.19 7.25
N ALA A 34 -4.30 -10.11 6.56
CA ALA A 34 -4.74 -11.47 6.35
C ALA A 34 -4.56 -12.32 7.62
N GLN A 35 -5.62 -13.02 8.01
CA GLN A 35 -5.64 -13.92 9.15
C GLN A 35 -5.41 -15.37 8.70
N ALA A 36 -5.02 -16.23 9.63
CA ALA A 36 -4.72 -17.64 9.35
C ALA A 36 -5.95 -18.43 8.85
N ASP A 37 -7.16 -17.97 9.14
CA ASP A 37 -8.42 -18.57 8.70
C ASP A 37 -8.91 -18.07 7.33
N GLY A 38 -8.12 -17.23 6.65
CA GLY A 38 -8.46 -16.63 5.37
C GLY A 38 -9.35 -15.39 5.46
N SER A 39 -9.71 -14.96 6.67
CA SER A 39 -10.40 -13.69 6.90
C SER A 39 -9.43 -12.50 6.87
N PHE A 40 -9.99 -11.29 6.86
CA PHE A 40 -9.25 -10.05 6.86
C PHE A 40 -9.62 -9.19 8.06
N GLY A 41 -8.61 -8.66 8.76
CA GLY A 41 -8.78 -7.74 9.87
C GLY A 41 -9.32 -6.37 9.45
N PRO A 42 -9.66 -5.50 10.41
CA PRO A 42 -10.18 -4.17 10.12
C PRO A 42 -9.18 -3.34 9.32
N VAL A 43 -9.72 -2.51 8.43
CA VAL A 43 -8.92 -1.58 7.61
C VAL A 43 -8.30 -0.51 8.51
N THR A 44 -6.99 -0.34 8.43
CA THR A 44 -6.24 0.67 9.18
C THR A 44 -5.47 1.58 8.22
N ARG A 45 -5.49 2.89 8.45
CA ARG A 45 -4.60 3.82 7.73
C ARG A 45 -3.21 3.75 8.36
N VAL A 46 -2.22 3.29 7.61
CA VAL A 46 -0.85 3.07 8.11
C VAL A 46 0.11 4.20 7.74
N VAL A 47 -0.16 4.93 6.65
CA VAL A 47 0.63 6.08 6.20
C VAL A 47 -0.30 7.19 5.75
N ALA A 48 -0.01 8.44 6.13
CA ALA A 48 -0.79 9.63 5.75
C ALA A 48 -0.18 10.36 4.53
N ASP A 49 0.28 9.59 3.55
CA ASP A 49 0.90 10.01 2.28
C ASP A 49 0.65 8.91 1.22
N PHE A 50 1.23 9.02 0.02
CA PHE A 50 1.05 8.13 -1.13
C PHE A 50 -0.39 8.10 -1.70
N GLY A 51 -1.27 8.95 -1.17
CA GLY A 51 -2.67 9.05 -1.53
C GLY A 51 -2.95 10.09 -2.61
N TYR A 52 -4.16 10.04 -3.17
CA TYR A 52 -4.55 10.99 -4.23
C TYR A 52 -4.61 12.44 -3.72
N VAL A 53 -5.13 12.63 -2.51
CA VAL A 53 -5.19 13.94 -1.83
C VAL A 53 -3.96 14.11 -0.94
N ALA A 54 -3.68 13.13 -0.09
CA ALA A 54 -2.49 13.13 0.78
C ALA A 54 -1.23 12.83 -0.06
N GLY A 55 -0.42 13.87 -0.32
CA GLY A 55 0.79 13.79 -1.14
C GLY A 55 0.58 13.99 -2.64
N GLY A 56 -0.67 14.10 -3.12
CA GLY A 56 -0.95 14.44 -4.52
C GLY A 56 -0.62 13.34 -5.54
N TRP A 57 -0.61 12.08 -5.13
CA TRP A 57 -0.17 10.98 -5.99
C TRP A 57 -1.16 10.68 -7.14
N ARG A 58 -0.63 10.28 -8.30
CA ARG A 58 -1.39 10.10 -9.54
C ARG A 58 -1.00 8.77 -10.18
N VAL A 59 -1.97 8.02 -10.70
CA VAL A 59 -1.70 6.69 -11.28
C VAL A 59 -0.90 6.81 -12.57
N GLU A 60 -1.19 7.83 -13.35
CA GLU A 60 -0.60 8.12 -14.65
C GLU A 60 0.78 8.78 -14.58
N ARG A 61 1.26 9.16 -13.39
CA ARG A 61 2.55 9.86 -13.20
C ARG A 61 3.45 9.27 -12.13
N HIS A 62 2.86 8.74 -11.05
CA HIS A 62 3.58 8.37 -9.84
C HIS A 62 3.41 6.87 -9.55
N PRO A 63 4.23 6.01 -10.21
CA PRO A 63 4.28 4.59 -9.91
C PRO A 63 4.51 4.34 -8.42
N ARG A 64 3.75 3.38 -7.87
CA ARG A 64 3.84 2.94 -6.48
C ARG A 64 3.91 1.41 -6.49
N PHE A 65 4.85 0.87 -5.75
CA PHE A 65 5.15 -0.55 -5.68
C PHE A 65 5.22 -1.00 -4.23
N LEU A 66 5.09 -2.31 -4.05
CA LEU A 66 5.34 -2.99 -2.79
C LEU A 66 6.48 -3.98 -3.01
N ALA A 67 7.52 -3.89 -2.19
CA ALA A 67 8.70 -4.74 -2.27
C ALA A 67 9.38 -4.79 -0.90
N ASP A 68 9.94 -5.93 -0.51
CA ASP A 68 10.82 -6.00 0.66
C ASP A 68 12.16 -5.35 0.29
N THR A 69 12.41 -4.18 0.86
CA THR A 69 13.63 -3.38 0.67
C THR A 69 14.57 -3.44 1.86
N THR A 70 14.13 -4.01 2.97
CA THR A 70 14.90 -4.12 4.21
C THR A 70 15.47 -5.53 4.45
N GLY A 71 14.93 -6.53 3.77
CA GLY A 71 15.30 -7.94 3.91
C GLY A 71 14.66 -8.63 5.12
N ASP A 72 13.61 -8.04 5.72
CA ASP A 72 12.94 -8.58 6.89
C ASP A 72 11.74 -9.49 6.56
N GLY A 73 11.48 -9.71 5.26
CA GLY A 73 10.37 -10.52 4.77
C GLY A 73 9.03 -9.78 4.74
N ARG A 74 8.98 -8.48 5.05
CA ARG A 74 7.78 -7.64 4.96
C ARG A 74 7.90 -6.71 3.77
N ALA A 75 6.80 -6.53 3.04
CA ALA A 75 6.76 -5.59 1.95
C ALA A 75 6.75 -4.12 2.45
N ASP A 76 7.69 -3.34 1.94
CA ASP A 76 7.75 -1.89 2.07
C ASP A 76 7.02 -1.18 0.92
N ILE A 77 6.88 0.14 1.02
CA ILE A 77 6.35 0.99 -0.06
C ILE A 77 7.51 1.66 -0.78
N VAL A 78 7.55 1.52 -2.12
CA VAL A 78 8.44 2.29 -3.00
C VAL A 78 7.57 3.16 -3.90
N GLY A 79 7.80 4.47 -3.93
CA GLY A 79 7.02 5.40 -4.73
C GLY A 79 7.90 6.38 -5.51
N PHE A 80 7.66 6.51 -6.81
CA PHE A 80 8.35 7.47 -7.67
C PHE A 80 7.49 8.73 -7.78
N GLY A 81 7.77 9.72 -6.93
CA GLY A 81 7.06 11.00 -6.86
C GLY A 81 7.77 12.12 -7.61
N ASP A 82 7.16 13.30 -7.67
CA ASP A 82 7.76 14.49 -8.29
C ASP A 82 9.11 14.91 -7.63
N ALA A 83 9.34 14.53 -6.37
CA ALA A 83 10.54 14.86 -5.61
C ALA A 83 11.62 13.76 -5.61
N GLY A 84 11.39 12.62 -6.27
CA GLY A 84 12.34 11.50 -6.30
C GLY A 84 11.70 10.15 -5.93
N VAL A 85 12.56 9.22 -5.51
CA VAL A 85 12.19 7.90 -4.98
C VAL A 85 12.51 7.82 -3.50
#